data_AF-A0A6V7K9W5-F1
#
_entry.id   AF-A0A6V7K9W5-F1
#
_cell.length_a   1.000
_cell.length_b   1.000
_cell.length_c   1.000
_cell.angle_alpha   90.00
_cell.angle_beta   90.00
_cell.angle_gamma   90.00
#
_symmetry.space_group_name_H-M   'P 1'
#
loop_
_entity.id
_entity.type
_entity.pdbx_description
1 polymer ?
#
loop_
_entity_poly.entity_id
_entity_poly.type
_entity_poly.pdbx_seq_one_letter_code
_entity_poly.pdbx_strand_id
1 'polypeptide(L)' 'QWLPSEKLEKLGVLQKVDEAKLIESRKPTERKAVKKAYQEALHYRKQTHNTTFNAVSIS' A
#
# COMPACT_ATOMS: atom_id res chain seq x y z
N GLN A 1 14.75 5.12 0.47
CA GLN A 1 15.29 4.13 1.42
C GLN A 1 15.74 2.91 0.64
N TRP A 2 16.86 2.29 1.01
CA TRP A 2 17.26 1.00 0.47
C TRP A 2 16.96 -0.08 1.50
N LEU A 3 16.13 -1.07 1.12
CA LEU A 3 15.72 -2.19 1.97
C LEU A 3 15.99 -3.50 1.23
N PRO A 4 16.49 -4.54 1.93
CA PRO A 4 16.62 -5.87 1.37
C PRO A 4 15.24 -6.53 1.22
N SER A 5 15.10 -7.50 0.31
CA SER A 5 13.81 -8.05 -0.14
C SER A 5 13.00 -8.70 0.99
N GLU A 6 13.65 -9.32 1.96
CA GLU A 6 13.02 -9.95 3.12
C GLU A 6 12.34 -8.94 4.06
N LYS A 7 12.62 -7.64 3.90
CA LYS A 7 11.94 -6.56 4.63
C LYS A 7 10.79 -5.93 3.84
N LEU A 8 10.44 -6.50 2.68
CA LEU A 8 9.36 -6.03 1.82
C LEU A 8 8.28 -7.09 1.69
N GLU A 9 7.04 -6.67 1.85
CA GLU A 9 5.85 -7.50 1.67
C GLU A 9 4.85 -6.77 0.77
N LYS A 10 4.07 -7.52 -0.03
CA LYS A 10 3.14 -6.92 -0.99
C LYS A 10 1.95 -6.27 -0.29
N LEU A 11 1.79 -4.97 -0.50
CA LEU A 11 0.66 -4.21 0.04
C LEU A 11 -0.62 -4.43 -0.78
N GLY A 12 -1.76 -4.58 -0.10
CA GLY A 12 -3.07 -4.61 -0.74
C GLY A 12 -3.40 -5.93 -1.45
N VAL A 13 -2.64 -6.99 -1.17
CA VAL A 13 -2.87 -8.36 -1.66
C VAL A 13 -3.68 -9.16 -0.63
N LEU A 14 -3.25 -9.15 0.63
CA LEU A 14 -3.91 -9.88 1.71
C LEU A 14 -4.36 -8.93 2.82
N GLN A 15 -5.67 -8.69 2.89
CA GLN A 15 -6.26 -7.69 3.80
C GLN A 15 -5.86 -7.89 5.27
N LYS A 16 -5.82 -9.14 5.76
CA LYS A 16 -5.44 -9.44 7.15
C LYS A 16 -4.01 -9.00 7.49
N VAL A 17 -3.09 -9.11 6.54
CA VAL A 17 -1.69 -8.68 6.72
C VAL A 17 -1.62 -7.16 6.78
N ASP A 18 -2.29 -6.49 5.84
CA ASP A 18 -2.35 -5.02 5.83
C ASP A 18 -2.94 -4.49 7.14
N GLU A 19 -4.06 -5.05 7.61
CA GLU A 19 -4.70 -4.67 8.88
C GLU A 19 -3.79 -4.87 10.09
N ALA A 20 -3.04 -5.98 10.15
CA ALA A 20 -2.06 -6.21 11.20
C ALA A 20 -0.92 -5.16 11.16
N LYS A 21 -0.44 -4.80 9.98
CA LYS A 21 0.62 -3.80 9.79
C LYS A 21 0.17 -2.38 10.17
N LEU A 22 -1.10 -2.04 9.99
CA LEU A 22 -1.65 -0.74 10.40
C LEU A 22 -1.60 -0.49 11.91
N ILE A 23 -1.52 -1.55 12.73
CA ILE A 23 -1.55 -1.48 14.20
C ILE A 23 -0.23 -1.87 14.87
N GLU A 24 0.83 -2.14 14.10
CA GLU A 24 2.13 -2.61 14.62
C GLU A 24 2.80 -1.60 15.58
N SER A 25 2.63 -0.29 15.32
CA SER A 25 3.16 0.74 16.22
C SER A 25 2.28 0.99 17.45
N ARG A 26 2.92 1.03 18.62
CA ARG A 26 2.29 1.45 19.88
C ARG A 26 2.00 2.96 19.93
N LYS A 27 2.68 3.78 19.13
CA LYS A 27 2.52 5.24 19.14
C LYS A 27 1.34 5.70 18.28
N PRO A 28 0.36 6.46 18.82
CA PRO A 28 -0.81 6.91 18.06
C PRO A 28 -0.48 7.76 16.82
N THR A 29 0.54 8.63 16.92
CA THR A 29 0.98 9.50 15.83
C THR A 29 1.56 8.71 14.66
N GLU A 30 2.36 7.68 14.94
CA GLU A 30 2.89 6.76 13.93
C GLU A 30 1.77 5.98 13.26
N ARG A 31 0.81 5.42 14.03
CA ARG A 31 -0.35 4.71 13.44
C ARG A 31 -1.16 5.62 12.51
N LYS A 32 -1.38 6.89 12.89
CA LYS A 32 -2.08 7.87 12.05
C LYS A 32 -1.32 8.12 10.74
N ALA A 33 -0.01 8.29 10.80
CA ALA A 33 0.84 8.49 9.63
C ALA A 33 0.83 7.26 8.70
N VAL A 34 0.96 6.05 9.27
CA VAL A 34 0.89 4.77 8.52
C VAL A 34 -0.45 4.61 7.83
N LYS A 35 -1.56 4.88 8.51
CA LYS A 35 -2.90 4.82 7.92
C LYS A 35 -3.07 5.78 6.74
N LYS A 36 -2.51 6.99 6.82
CA LYS A 36 -2.52 7.97 5.72
C LYS A 36 -1.74 7.44 4.52
N ALA A 37 -0.51 6.97 4.73
CA ALA A 37 0.32 6.41 3.66
C ALA A 37 -0.33 5.19 2.98
N TYR A 38 -0.99 4.33 3.75
CA TYR A 38 -1.77 3.20 3.23
C TYR A 38 -2.90 3.66 2.31
N GLN A 39 -3.69 4.66 2.74
CA GLN A 39 -4.78 5.20 1.94
C GLN A 39 -4.28 5.86 0.64
N GLU A 40 -3.16 6.58 0.70
CA GLU A 40 -2.52 7.19 -0.47
C GLU A 40 -2.02 6.11 -1.46
N ALA A 41 -1.41 5.03 -0.96
CA ALA A 41 -0.96 3.92 -1.79
C ALA A 41 -2.12 3.19 -2.50
N LEU A 42 -3.23 2.95 -1.79
CA LEU A 42 -4.42 2.36 -2.40
C LEU A 42 -5.08 3.30 -3.42
N HIS A 43 -5.07 4.60 -3.17
CA HIS A 43 -5.57 5.59 -4.10
C HIS A 43 -4.73 5.61 -5.38
N TYR A 44 -3.40 5.62 -5.27
CA TYR A 44 -2.47 5.49 -6.40
C TYR A 44 -2.71 4.20 -7.18
N ARG A 45 -2.89 3.07 -6.49
CA ARG A 45 -3.21 1.79 -7.15
C ARG A 45 -4.48 1.88 -7.99
N LYS A 46 -5.54 2.50 -7.49
CA LYS A 46 -6.79 2.67 -8.25
C LYS A 46 -6.58 3.49 -9.51
N GLN A 47 -5.82 4.58 -9.43
CA GLN A 47 -5.51 5.41 -10.60
C GLN A 47 -4.67 4.62 -11.62
N THR A 48 -3.58 4.02 -11.18
CA THR A 48 -2.64 3.31 -12.07
C THR A 48 -3.21 2.03 -12.66
N HIS A 49 -3.98 1.25 -11.89
CA HIS A 49 -4.66 0.08 -12.42
C HIS A 49 -5.63 0.47 -13.53
N ASN A 50 -6.43 1.53 -13.35
CA ASN A 50 -7.32 2.02 -14.40
C ASN A 50 -6.54 2.53 -15.62
N THR A 51 -5.41 3.21 -15.40
CA THR A 51 -4.52 3.66 -16.49
C THR A 51 -3.92 2.49 -17.26
N THR A 52 -3.45 1.44 -16.60
CA THR A 52 -2.83 0.27 -17.25
C THR A 52 -3.84 -0.55 -18.03
N PHE A 53 -5.05 -0.77 -17.49
CA PHE A 53 -6.11 -1.47 -18.23
C PHE A 53 -6.56 -0.67 -19.46
N ASN A 54 -6.65 0.66 -19.34
CA ASN A 54 -6.97 1.51 -20.49
C ASN A 54 -5.83 1.50 -21.52
N ALA A 55 -4.57 1.63 -21.10
CA ALA A 55 -3.42 1.61 -22.02
C ALA A 55 -3.29 0.29 -22.80
N VAL A 56 -3.49 -0.86 -22.14
CA VAL A 56 -3.49 -2.19 -22.77
C VAL A 56 -4.68 -2.41 -23.70
N SER A 57 -5.79 -1.71 -23.48
CA SER A 57 -6.97 -1.80 -24.36
C SER A 57 -6.86 -0.93 -25.63
N ILE A 58 -5.87 -0.03 -25.69
CA ILE A 58 -5.66 0.91 -26.81
C ILE A 58 -4.44 0.52 -27.66
N SER A 59 -3.68 -0.51 -27.26
CA SER A 59 -2.53 -1.09 -27.98
C SER A 59 -2.87 -2.44 -28.58
#